data_AF-A0A3D4JX47-F1
#
_entry.id   AF-A0A3D4JX47-F1
#
_cell.length_a   1.000
_cell.length_b   1.000
_cell.length_c   1.000
_cell.angle_alpha   90.00
_cell.angle_beta   90.00
_cell.angle_gamma   90.00
#
_symmetry.space_group_name_H-M   'P 1'
#
loop_
_entity.id
_entity.type
_entity.pdbx_description
1 polymer ?
#
loop_
_entity_poly.entity_id
_entity_poly.type
_entity_poly.pdbx_seq_one_letter_code
_entity_poly.pdbx_strand_id
1 'polypeptide(L)' 'LPEEAVKARVSTQKVQNSMILFMGLPSNDHKQYDELFLQNYLKINIIPQIQRIPGVAQAQVFGTRDYSMRLWLKPDR' A
#
# COMPACT_ATOMS: atom_id res chain seq x y z
N LEU A 1 4.50 8.43 28.04
CA LEU A 1 3.75 8.28 26.77
C LEU A 1 2.43 7.59 27.11
N PRO A 2 1.28 8.10 26.65
CA PRO A 2 -0.03 7.48 26.94
C PRO A 2 -0.11 6.04 26.42
N GLU A 3 -0.84 5.15 27.10
CA GLU A 3 -0.99 3.73 26.71
C GLU A 3 -1.52 3.54 25.28
N GLU A 4 -2.35 4.47 24.79
CA GLU A 4 -2.88 4.46 23.41
C GLU A 4 -1.78 4.65 22.35
N ALA A 5 -0.75 5.43 22.65
CA ALA A 5 0.38 5.63 21.73
C ALA A 5 1.32 4.40 21.71
N VAL A 6 1.35 3.61 22.78
CA VAL A 6 2.11 2.35 22.83
C VAL A 6 1.43 1.27 21.98
N LYS A 7 0.09 1.23 21.96
CA LYS A 7 -0.67 0.35 21.05
C LYS A 7 -0.45 0.69 19.57
N ALA A 8 -0.19 1.96 19.24
CA ALA A 8 0.00 2.44 17.88
C ALA A 8 1.39 2.15 17.27
N ARG A 9 2.31 1.48 17.99
CA ARG A 9 3.65 1.10 17.52
C ARG A 9 4.34 2.23 16.76
N VAL A 10 4.78 3.26 17.49
CA VAL A 10 5.52 4.40 16.93
C VAL A 10 6.79 3.90 16.23
N SER A 11 6.81 3.94 14.90
CA SER A 11 7.97 3.59 14.06
C SER A 11 8.59 4.88 13.51
N THR A 12 9.79 5.21 13.96
CA THR A 12 10.55 6.36 13.42
C THR A 12 11.39 5.90 12.24
N GLN A 13 11.09 6.37 11.03
CA GLN A 13 11.91 6.14 9.84
C GLN A 13 12.65 7.44 9.46
N LYS A 14 13.97 7.38 9.25
CA LYS A 14 14.73 8.48 8.64
C LYS A 14 14.41 8.49 7.14
N VAL A 15 13.48 9.35 6.73
CA VAL A 15 13.13 9.52 5.32
C VAL A 15 13.73 10.85 4.85
N GLN A 16 14.64 10.80 3.88
CA GLN A 16 14.99 11.99 3.11
C GLN A 16 13.82 12.26 2.16
N ASN A 17 13.23 13.47 2.21
CA ASN A 17 11.93 13.77 1.60
C ASN A 17 11.95 13.91 0.06
N SER A 18 12.79 13.15 -0.62
CA SER A 18 13.02 13.21 -2.06
C SER A 18 12.61 11.89 -2.70
N MET A 19 11.54 11.91 -3.49
CA MET A 19 11.16 10.76 -4.32
C MET A 19 12.17 10.57 -5.45
N ILE A 20 12.78 9.38 -5.47
CA ILE A 20 13.85 9.01 -6.42
C ILE A 20 13.33 8.28 -7.68
N LEU A 21 12.13 7.67 -7.63
CA LEU A 21 11.59 6.89 -8.75
C LEU A 21 10.05 6.85 -8.71
N PHE A 22 9.45 7.01 -9.88
CA PHE A 22 8.05 6.64 -10.14
C PHE A 22 8.02 5.45 -11.10
N MET A 23 7.22 4.43 -10.76
CA MET A 23 7.02 3.24 -11.58
C MET A 23 5.54 3.08 -11.86
N GLY A 24 5.18 3.02 -13.14
CA GLY A 24 3.83 2.69 -13.60
C GLY A 24 3.77 1.23 -14.08
N LEU A 25 2.74 0.50 -13.66
CA LEU A 25 2.45 -0.86 -14.13
C LEU A 25 1.13 -0.84 -14.91
N PRO A 26 1.18 -0.61 -16.23
CA PRO A 26 0.00 -0.73 -17.08
C PRO A 26 -0.33 -2.21 -17.34
N SER A 27 -1.61 -2.50 -17.48
CA SER A 27 -2.08 -3.79 -18.01
C SER A 27 -2.40 -3.66 -19.50
N ASN A 28 -2.03 -4.66 -20.29
CA ASN A 28 -2.44 -4.76 -21.70
C ASN A 28 -3.83 -5.42 -21.86
N ASP A 29 -4.36 -6.04 -20.81
CA ASP A 29 -5.69 -6.65 -20.78
C ASP A 29 -6.50 -6.06 -19.61
N HIS A 30 -7.29 -5.04 -19.94
CA HIS A 30 -8.12 -4.33 -18.97
C HIS A 30 -9.33 -5.15 -18.48
N LYS A 31 -9.66 -6.28 -19.15
CA LYS A 31 -10.77 -7.15 -18.72
C LYS A 31 -10.33 -8.14 -17.66
N GLN A 32 -9.08 -8.58 -17.70
CA GLN A 32 -8.52 -9.52 -16.72
C GLN A 32 -7.90 -8.82 -15.51
N TYR A 33 -7.34 -7.63 -15.71
CA TYR A 33 -6.62 -6.90 -14.65
C TYR A 33 -7.22 -5.51 -14.47
N ASP A 34 -8.16 -5.41 -13.54
CA ASP A 34 -8.71 -4.13 -13.08
C ASP A 34 -7.68 -3.37 -12.24
N GLU A 35 -7.86 -2.07 -12.12
CA GLU A 35 -6.97 -1.18 -11.36
C GLU A 35 -6.86 -1.62 -9.89
N LEU A 36 -7.96 -2.09 -9.29
CA LEU A 36 -7.99 -2.65 -7.95
C LEU A 36 -7.08 -3.89 -7.82
N PHE A 37 -7.11 -4.78 -8.82
CA PHE A 37 -6.28 -5.97 -8.84
C PHE A 37 -4.80 -5.61 -8.92
N LEU A 38 -4.44 -4.70 -9.84
CA LEU A 38 -3.06 -4.27 -10.04
C LEU A 38 -2.50 -3.56 -8.80
N GLN A 39 -3.27 -2.68 -8.17
CA GLN A 39 -2.86 -1.99 -6.93
C GLN A 39 -2.59 -2.99 -5.80
N ASN A 40 -3.44 -4.01 -5.66
CA ASN A 40 -3.24 -5.04 -4.65
C ASN A 40 -2.04 -5.94 -4.92
N TYR A 41 -1.87 -6.33 -6.18
CA TYR A 41 -0.74 -7.14 -6.62
C TYR A 41 0.58 -6.40 -6.36
N LEU A 42 0.64 -5.11 -6.68
CA LEU A 42 1.74 -4.20 -6.36
C LEU A 42 2.05 -4.19 -4.87
N LYS A 43 1.02 -3.99 -4.04
CA LYS A 43 1.16 -3.87 -2.59
C LYS A 43 1.68 -5.15 -1.92
N ILE A 44 1.19 -6.31 -2.35
CA ILE A 44 1.51 -7.60 -1.72
C ILE A 44 2.82 -8.17 -2.27
N ASN A 45 3.07 -8.08 -3.58
CA ASN A 45 4.16 -8.82 -4.21
C ASN A 45 5.37 -7.95 -4.55
N ILE A 46 5.19 -6.66 -4.87
CA ILE A 46 6.25 -5.82 -5.41
C ILE A 46 6.85 -4.90 -4.33
N ILE A 47 6.01 -4.20 -3.57
CA ILE A 47 6.47 -3.29 -2.52
C ILE A 47 7.39 -3.95 -1.50
N PRO A 48 7.09 -5.15 -0.95
CA PRO A 48 7.98 -5.78 0.02
C PRO A 48 9.34 -6.16 -0.56
N GLN A 49 9.41 -6.43 -1.86
CA GLN A 49 10.67 -6.75 -2.54
C GLN A 49 11.52 -5.50 -2.73
N ILE A 50 10.91 -4.37 -3.11
CA ILE A 50 11.60 -3.08 -3.24
C ILE A 50 12.10 -2.60 -1.88
N GLN A 51 11.29 -2.72 -0.83
CA GLN A 51 11.67 -2.34 0.55
C GLN A 51 12.84 -3.17 1.11
N ARG A 52 13.14 -4.34 0.53
CA ARG A 52 14.29 -5.17 0.94
C ARG A 52 15.60 -4.78 0.27
N ILE A 53 15.57 -3.92 -0.76
CA ILE A 53 16.78 -3.46 -1.45
C ILE A 53 17.55 -2.50 -0.53
N PRO A 54 18.84 -2.75 -0.24
CA PRO A 54 19.64 -1.85 0.57
C PRO A 54 19.64 -0.43 -0.01
N GLY A 55 19.31 0.56 0.82
CA GLY A 55 19.21 1.97 0.41
C GLY A 55 17.80 2.45 0.09
N VAL A 56 16.80 1.57 0.02
CA VAL A 56 15.39 1.98 -0.06
C VAL A 56 14.86 2.31 1.34
N ALA A 57 14.61 3.59 1.60
CA ALA A 57 14.02 4.03 2.87
C ALA A 57 12.51 3.78 2.93
N GLN A 58 11.79 4.07 1.84
CA GLN A 58 10.34 3.93 1.75
C GLN A 58 9.93 3.65 0.31
N ALA A 59 8.97 2.73 0.13
CA ALA A 59 8.27 2.50 -1.12
C ALA A 59 6.77 2.45 -0.85
N GLN A 60 5.99 3.17 -1.66
CA GLN A 60 4.54 3.31 -1.51
C GLN A 60 3.87 3.14 -2.88
N VAL A 61 2.70 2.49 -2.89
CA VAL A 61 1.82 2.44 -4.06
C VAL A 61 0.99 3.72 -4.10
N PHE A 62 0.94 4.37 -5.26
CA PHE A 62 0.04 5.49 -5.51
C PHE A 62 -1.32 4.96 -5.95
N GLY A 63 -2.27 4.97 -5.02
CA GLY A 63 -3.63 4.48 -5.26
C GLY A 63 -4.36 4.26 -3.94
N THR A 64 -5.68 4.42 -3.94
CA THR A 64 -6.54 4.27 -2.74
C THR A 64 -7.39 3.01 -2.79
N ARG A 65 -7.22 2.16 -3.81
CA ARG A 65 -8.02 0.96 -4.05
C ARG A 65 -7.30 -0.24 -3.44
N ASP A 66 -7.37 -0.30 -2.11
CA ASP A 66 -6.99 -1.48 -1.36
C ASP A 66 -8.16 -2.49 -1.34
N TYR A 67 -7.87 -3.79 -1.52
CA TYR A 67 -8.86 -4.82 -1.19
C TYR A 67 -9.18 -4.70 0.29
N SER A 68 -10.43 -4.36 0.55
CA SER A 68 -10.99 -4.26 1.89
C SER A 68 -12.25 -5.09 1.91
N MET A 69 -12.38 -5.94 2.93
CA MET A 69 -13.64 -6.62 3.19
C MET A 69 -14.62 -5.58 3.71
N ARG A 70 -15.68 -5.28 2.93
CA ARG A 70 -16.70 -4.31 3.30
C ARG A 70 -18.00 -5.03 3.66
N LEU A 71 -18.33 -5.03 4.94
CA LEU A 71 -19.61 -5.51 5.46
C LEU A 71 -20.59 -4.35 5.48
N TRP A 72 -21.62 -4.42 4.64
CA TRP A 72 -22.73 -3.46 4.65
C TRP A 72 -23.89 -4.07 5.41
N LEU A 73 -24.08 -3.68 6.67
CA LEU A 73 -25.28 -4.05 7.42
C LEU A 73 -26.47 -3.26 6.88
N LYS A 74 -27.57 -3.96 6.59
CA LYS A 74 -28.86 -3.34 6.32
C LYS A 74 -29.65 -3.29 7.63
N PRO A 75 -29.86 -2.11 8.23
CA PRO A 75 -30.50 -1.99 9.55
C PRO A 75 -32.02 -2.22 9.53
N ASP A 76 -32.65 -2.37 8.36
CA ASP A 76 -34.10 -2.59 8.22
C ASP A 76 -34.53 -4.06 8.31
N ARG A 77 -33.66 -4.98 8.77
CA ARG A 77 -34.03 -6.34 9.17
C ARG A 77 -33.25 -6.82 10.38
#